data_AF-A0AAW8DTH1-F1
#
_entry.id   AF-A0AAW8DTH1-F1
#
_cell.length_a   1.000
_cell.length_b   1.000
_cell.length_c   1.000
_cell.angle_alpha   90.00
_cell.angle_beta   90.00
_cell.angle_gamma   90.00
#
_symmetry.space_group_name_H-M   'P 1'
#
loop_
_entity.id
_entity.type
_entity.pdbx_description
1 polymer ?
#
loop_
_entity_poly.entity_id
_entity_poly.type
_entity_poly.pdbx_seq_one_letter_code
_entity_poly.pdbx_strand_id
1 'polypeptide(L)' 'MAKLLMHTATVTLSLPFDIGSDAEVAALRSAGIPVDALGNAAFGYLFMRLSNNRCDNIFRWFATGLEQKSPEP' A
#
# COMPACT_ATOMS: atom_id res chain seq x y z
N MET A 1 -16.67 -20.72 -11.59
CA MET A 1 -16.05 -20.42 -10.28
C MET A 1 -15.72 -18.94 -10.26
N ALA A 2 -16.44 -18.14 -9.48
CA ALA A 2 -16.19 -16.70 -9.40
C ALA A 2 -14.87 -16.49 -8.67
N LYS A 3 -13.81 -16.19 -9.42
CA LYS A 3 -12.57 -15.64 -8.87
C LYS A 3 -12.98 -14.28 -8.31
N LEU A 4 -13.37 -14.25 -7.03
CA LEU A 4 -13.53 -13.02 -6.28
C LEU A 4 -12.21 -12.30 -6.49
N LEU A 5 -12.23 -11.30 -7.37
CA LEU A 5 -11.15 -10.34 -7.53
C LEU A 5 -11.15 -9.62 -6.19
N MET A 6 -10.49 -10.23 -5.22
CA MET A 6 -10.43 -9.66 -3.89
C MET A 6 -9.62 -8.39 -4.12
N HIS A 7 -10.28 -7.23 -4.13
CA HIS A 7 -9.66 -5.92 -4.02
C HIS A 7 -9.04 -5.79 -2.62
N THR A 8 -8.28 -6.81 -2.21
CA THR A 8 -7.57 -6.88 -0.96
C THR A 8 -6.25 -6.21 -1.19
N ALA A 9 -5.96 -5.19 -0.38
CA ALA A 9 -4.65 -4.59 -0.36
C ALA A 9 -3.61 -5.69 -0.14
N THR A 10 -2.62 -5.78 -1.02
CA THR A 10 -1.50 -6.72 -0.92
C THR A 10 -0.78 -6.54 0.41
N VAL A 11 -0.64 -5.28 0.84
CA VAL A 11 -0.09 -4.94 2.15
C VAL A 11 -0.98 -3.89 2.79
N THR A 12 -1.36 -4.12 4.05
CA THR A 12 -2.02 -3.12 4.90
C THR A 12 -1.09 -2.83 6.07
N LEU A 13 -0.67 -1.58 6.20
CA LEU A 13 0.19 -1.10 7.27
C LEU A 13 -0.53 0.00 8.03
N SER A 14 -0.48 -0.05 9.36
CA SER A 14 -0.99 0.99 10.25
C SER A 14 0.19 1.66 10.92
N LEU A 15 0.34 2.96 10.75
CA LEU A 15 1.43 3.74 11.31
C LEU A 15 0.89 4.81 12.24
N PRO A 16 1.53 5.07 13.38
CA PRO A 16 1.09 6.14 14.28
C PRO A 16 1.19 7.50 13.59
N PHE A 17 0.21 8.37 13.82
CA PHE A 17 0.14 9.70 13.19
C PHE A 17 1.36 10.59 13.49
N ASP A 18 2.00 10.39 14.65
CA ASP A 18 3.16 11.16 15.11
C ASP A 18 4.50 10.61 14.57
N ILE A 19 4.47 9.68 13.61
CA ILE A 19 5.70 9.16 13.00
C ILE A 19 6.27 10.20 12.03
N GLY A 20 7.58 10.50 12.16
CA GLY A 20 8.26 11.38 11.22
C GLY A 20 8.27 10.81 9.80
N SER A 21 8.26 11.66 8.77
CA SER A 21 8.16 11.23 7.36
C SER A 21 9.24 10.23 6.93
N ASP A 22 10.47 10.34 7.45
CA ASP A 22 11.54 9.36 7.20
C ASP A 22 11.21 7.97 7.78
N ALA A 23 10.72 7.94 9.02
CA ALA A 23 10.32 6.71 9.69
C ALA A 23 9.06 6.11 9.06
N GLU A 24 8.16 6.92 8.50
CA GLU A 24 7.02 6.47 7.70
C GLU A 24 7.51 5.70 6.45
N VAL A 25 8.40 6.31 5.67
CA VAL A 25 8.98 5.70 4.45
C VAL A 25 9.75 4.42 4.79
N ALA A 26 10.54 4.44 5.86
CA ALA A 26 11.27 3.26 6.34
C ALA A 26 10.31 2.13 6.73
N ALA A 27 9.21 2.43 7.43
CA ALA A 27 8.23 1.44 7.83
C ALA A 27 7.46 0.87 6.63
N LEU A 28 7.10 1.71 5.65
CA LEU A 28 6.48 1.28 4.39
C LEU A 28 7.41 0.33 3.62
N ARG A 29 8.70 0.68 3.47
CA ARG A 29 9.69 -0.21 2.84
C ARG A 29 9.90 -1.50 3.62
N SER A 30 9.98 -1.42 4.95
CA SER A 30 10.10 -2.59 5.81
C SER A 30 8.88 -3.52 5.72
N ALA A 31 7.69 -2.97 5.43
CA ALA A 31 6.47 -3.73 5.19
C ALA A 31 6.41 -4.33 3.77
N GLY A 32 7.42 -4.09 2.92
CA GLY A 32 7.47 -4.57 1.54
C GLY A 32 6.67 -3.71 0.56
N ILE A 33 6.29 -2.48 0.95
CA ILE A 33 5.64 -1.53 0.05
C ILE A 33 6.73 -0.78 -0.74
N PRO A 34 6.72 -0.84 -2.07
CA PRO A 34 7.68 -0.12 -2.89
C PRO A 34 7.34 1.38 -2.86
N VAL A 35 7.93 2.13 -1.94
CA VAL A 35 7.82 3.59 -1.85
C VAL A 35 9.13 4.31 -2.15
N ASP A 36 9.01 5.44 -2.83
CA ASP A 36 10.09 6.38 -3.12
C ASP A 36 10.51 7.19 -1.86
N ALA A 37 11.60 7.95 -1.94
CA ALA A 37 12.09 8.82 -0.85
C ALA A 37 11.04 9.87 -0.41
N LEU A 38 10.06 10.17 -1.25
CA LEU A 38 8.94 11.06 -0.93
C LEU A 38 7.72 10.34 -0.31
N GLY A 39 7.77 9.01 -0.10
CA GLY A 39 6.64 8.22 0.42
C GLY A 39 5.57 7.86 -0.61
N ASN A 40 5.80 8.19 -1.88
CA ASN A 40 4.92 7.81 -2.98
C ASN A 40 5.19 6.37 -3.43
N ALA A 41 4.14 5.61 -3.77
CA ALA A 41 4.34 4.29 -4.36
C ALA A 41 5.10 4.38 -5.69
N ALA A 42 6.23 3.68 -5.78
CA ALA A 42 7.01 3.56 -7.00
C ALA A 42 6.30 2.67 -8.04
N PHE A 43 5.55 1.66 -7.58
CA PHE A 43 4.75 0.77 -8.42
C PHE A 43 3.45 0.38 -7.73
N GLY A 44 2.37 0.22 -8.51
CA GLY A 44 1.05 -0.11 -8.00
C GLY A 44 0.27 1.10 -7.50
N TYR A 45 -0.69 0.85 -6.61
CA TYR A 45 -1.53 1.89 -6.02
C TYR A 45 -1.37 1.90 -4.51
N LEU A 46 -0.97 3.05 -3.95
CA LEU A 46 -0.90 3.26 -2.51
C LEU A 46 -2.06 4.15 -2.08
N PHE A 47 -2.98 3.56 -1.34
CA PHE A 47 -4.06 4.29 -0.68
C PHE A 47 -3.59 4.66 0.73
N MET A 48 -3.52 5.95 1.00
CA MET A 48 -3.22 6.47 2.33
C MET A 48 -4.48 7.08 2.93
N ARG A 49 -4.85 6.63 4.13
CA ARG A 49 -5.87 7.27 4.95
C ARG A 49 -5.18 7.94 6.12
N LEU A 50 -4.98 9.25 6.00
CA LEU A 50 -4.54 10.10 7.10
C LEU A 50 -5.71 10.24 8.08
N SER A 51 -5.50 9.84 9.34
CA SER A 51 -6.50 10.10 10.37
C SER A 51 -6.27 11.47 10.97
N ASN A 52 -7.33 12.23 11.14
CA ASN A 52 -7.22 13.56 11.72
C ASN A 52 -7.15 13.44 13.26
N ASN A 53 -5.96 13.67 13.81
CA ASN A 53 -5.69 14.07 15.18
C ASN A 53 -5.75 13.02 16.32
N ARG A 54 -6.15 11.75 16.10
CA ARG A 54 -6.14 10.70 17.16
C ARG A 54 -5.97 9.24 16.73
N CYS A 55 -5.88 8.92 15.44
CA CYS A 55 -5.74 7.51 15.02
C CYS A 55 -4.52 7.31 14.13
N ASP A 56 -4.11 6.05 14.01
CA ASP A 56 -3.05 5.63 13.10
C ASP A 56 -3.41 5.95 11.64
N ASN A 57 -2.40 6.37 10.89
CA ASN A 57 -2.42 6.46 9.44
C ASN A 57 -2.46 5.06 8.85
N ILE A 58 -3.46 4.79 8.02
CA ILE A 58 -3.62 3.48 7.40
C ILE A 58 -3.14 3.56 5.96
N PHE A 59 -2.12 2.76 5.65
CA PHE A 59 -1.55 2.61 4.33
C PHE A 59 -1.97 1.26 3.75
N ARG A 60 -2.57 1.30 2.57
CA ARG A 60 -3.02 0.11 1.85
C ARG A 60 -2.38 0.13 0.48
N TRP A 61 -1.41 -0.74 0.30
CA TRP A 61 -0.76 -0.93 -0.98
C TRP A 61 -1.43 -2.06 -1.75
N PHE A 62 -1.71 -1.79 -3.01
CA PHE A 62 -2.24 -2.73 -3.96
C PHE A 62 -1.15 -2.92 -5.01
N ALA A 63 -0.58 -4.11 -5.05
CA ALA A 63 0.22 -4.50 -6.20
C ALA A 63 -0.70 -4.37 -7.41
N THR A 64 -0.33 -3.51 -8.36
CA THR A 64 -0.89 -3.65 -9.70
C THR A 64 -0.31 -4.96 -10.21
N GLY A 65 -1.06 -6.04 -10.02
CA GLY A 65 -0.75 -7.27 -10.68
C GLY A 65 -0.70 -6.92 -12.15
N LEU A 66 0.49 -7.09 -12.73
CA LEU A 66 0.68 -7.56 -14.10
C LEU A 66 -0.67 -8.05 -14.61
N GLU A 67 -1.19 -7.32 -15.59
CA GLU A 67 -2.22 -7.81 -16.50
C GLU A 67 -2.19 -9.34 -16.46
N GLN A 68 -3.23 -9.96 -15.89
CA GLN A 68 -3.41 -11.37 -16.07
C GLN A 68 -3.69 -11.54 -17.55
N LYS A 69 -2.61 -11.60 -18.34
CA LYS A 69 -2.58 -12.23 -19.63
C LYS A 69 -2.84 -13.70 -19.33
N SER A 70 -4.11 -14.04 -19.11
CA SER A 70 -4.58 -15.36 -19.47
C SER A 70 -4.48 -15.41 -21.00
N PRO A 71 -3.60 -16.23 -21.58
CA PRO A 71 -3.69 -16.53 -23.00
C PRO A 71 -5.05 -17.20 -23.25
N GLU A 72 -5.75 -16.71 -24.27
CA GLU A 72 -6.88 -17.36 -24.93
C GLU A 72 -6.69 -18.87 -25.08
N PRO A 73 -7.79 -19.61 -25.01
CA PRO A 73 -8.12 -20.52 -26.09
C PRO A 73 -9.45 -20.20 -26.78
#